data_AF-A0A1F7PLI0-F1
#
_entry.id   AF-A0A1F7PLI0-F1
#
_cell.length_a   1.000
_cell.length_b   1.000
_cell.length_c   1.000
_cell.angle_alpha   90.00
_cell.angle_beta   90.00
_cell.angle_gamma   90.00
#
_symmetry.space_group_name_H-M   'P 1'
#
loop_
_entity.id
_entity.type
_entity.pdbx_description
1 polymer ?
#
loop_
_entity_poly.entity_id
_entity_poly.type
_entity_poly.pdbx_seq_one_letter_code
_entity_poly.pdbx_strand_id
1 'polypeptide(L)'
;MIDTGRPPHYAELARSLGVSPAESRAILHAVLAAYPIGWLHPETDYIASFPPLNGLPTQYRVTVRGEQKWFAQCGFEATSVTWLFPGHRVRIDAACLDCGDSLTVEMLDGRLTWVDPPTVVGHLNYGFGPSRGRPPFL
;
A
#
# COMPACT_ATOMS: atom_id res chain seq x y z
N MET A 1 9.45 3.72 4.16
CA MET A 1 8.60 2.51 4.05
C MET A 1 9.34 1.37 3.38
N ILE A 2 9.85 1.54 2.15
CA ILE A 2 10.56 0.47 1.44
C ILE A 2 11.73 -0.06 2.27
N ASP A 3 12.66 0.81 2.67
CA ASP A 3 13.87 0.33 3.39
C ASP A 3 13.55 -0.13 4.83
N THR A 4 12.68 0.62 5.52
CA THR A 4 12.48 0.48 6.97
C THR A 4 11.32 -0.43 7.37
N GLY A 5 10.43 -0.80 6.45
CA GLY A 5 9.18 -1.50 6.76
C GLY A 5 8.12 -0.64 7.45
N ARG A 6 8.43 0.60 7.83
CA ARG A 6 7.50 1.53 8.48
C ARG A 6 7.40 2.87 7.76
N PRO A 7 6.29 3.60 7.92
CA PRO A 7 6.19 4.97 7.46
C PRO A 7 7.22 5.88 8.14
N PRO A 8 7.85 6.81 7.39
CA PRO A 8 8.67 7.83 8.00
C PRO A 8 7.79 8.87 8.70
N HIS A 9 8.30 9.45 9.78
CA HIS A 9 7.69 10.63 10.39
C HIS A 9 8.07 11.90 9.60
N TYR A 10 7.25 12.96 9.63
CA TYR A 10 7.58 14.21 8.92
C TYR A 10 8.93 14.81 9.35
N ALA A 11 9.34 14.59 10.60
CA ALA A 11 10.64 15.04 11.11
C ALA A 11 11.81 14.26 10.49
N GLU A 12 11.61 12.97 10.17
CA GLU A 12 12.60 12.16 9.44
C GLU A 12 12.68 12.61 7.98
N LEU A 13 11.51 12.87 7.37
CA LEU A 13 11.43 13.41 6.01
C LEU A 13 12.10 14.78 5.87
N ALA A 14 11.99 15.64 6.88
CA ALA A 14 12.57 16.98 6.87
C ALA A 14 14.09 16.93 6.62
N ARG A 15 14.77 15.98 7.27
CA ARG A 15 16.21 15.75 7.06
C ARG A 15 16.52 15.33 5.63
N SER A 16 15.74 14.40 5.07
CA SER A 16 15.92 13.92 3.69
C SER A 16 15.60 14.99 2.64
N LEU A 17 14.65 15.87 2.93
CA LEU A 17 14.22 16.97 2.05
C LEU A 17 15.08 18.23 2.19
N GLY A 18 15.92 18.34 3.23
CA GLY A 18 16.72 19.53 3.50
C GLY A 18 15.92 20.74 3.97
N VAL A 19 14.75 20.51 4.59
CA VAL A 19 13.83 21.56 5.06
C VAL A 19 13.62 21.50 6.57
N SER A 20 12.97 22.51 7.14
CA SER A 20 12.60 22.47 8.57
C SER A 20 11.52 21.40 8.86
N PRO A 21 11.44 20.85 10.09
CA PRO A 21 10.36 19.94 10.45
C PRO A 21 8.95 20.53 10.26
N ALA A 22 8.78 21.84 10.50
CA ALA A 22 7.50 22.52 10.29
C ALA A 22 7.11 22.58 8.81
N GLU A 23 8.07 22.87 7.93
CA GLU A 23 7.86 22.88 6.48
C GLU A 23 7.59 21.48 5.93
N SER A 24 8.36 20.47 6.37
CA SER A 24 8.11 19.07 6.02
C SER A 24 6.71 18.60 6.43
N ARG A 25 6.24 19.00 7.62
CA ARG A 25 4.87 18.72 8.07
C ARG A 25 3.85 19.37 7.14
N ALA A 26 4.01 20.64 6.79
CA ALA A 26 3.11 21.33 5.86
C ALA A 26 3.07 20.65 4.48
N ILE A 27 4.22 20.23 3.95
CA ILE A 27 4.33 19.49 2.69
C ILE A 27 3.61 18.14 2.80
N LEU A 28 3.80 17.39 3.88
CA LEU A 28 3.12 16.11 4.09
C LEU A 28 1.60 16.27 4.06
N HIS A 29 1.07 17.25 4.78
CA HIS A 29 -0.36 17.56 4.77
C HIS A 29 -0.87 17.98 3.38
N ALA A 30 -0.10 18.80 2.65
CA ALA A 30 -0.46 19.20 1.29
C ALA A 30 -0.49 18.01 0.31
N VAL A 31 0.48 17.09 0.42
CA VAL A 31 0.53 15.86 -0.40
C VAL A 31 -0.68 14.98 -0.12
N LEU A 32 -1.02 14.76 1.15
CA LEU A 32 -2.15 13.89 1.51
C LEU A 32 -3.51 14.52 1.20
N ALA A 33 -3.62 15.84 1.25
CA ALA A 33 -4.80 16.55 0.75
C ALA A 33 -4.96 16.41 -0.78
N ALA A 34 -3.85 16.43 -1.53
CA ALA A 34 -3.86 16.27 -2.98
C ALA A 34 -4.03 14.82 -3.46
N TYR A 35 -3.70 13.84 -2.61
CA TYR A 35 -3.68 12.41 -2.94
C TYR A 35 -4.56 11.60 -1.99
N PRO A 36 -5.90 11.60 -2.20
CA PRO A 36 -6.89 11.15 -1.21
C PRO A 36 -6.96 9.63 -0.98
N ILE A 37 -6.02 8.86 -1.55
CA ILE A 37 -5.86 7.43 -1.29
C ILE A 37 -4.70 7.14 -0.33
N GLY A 38 -3.93 8.15 0.06
CA GLY A 38 -3.07 8.12 1.25
C GLY A 38 -3.70 8.90 2.39
N TRP A 39 -3.48 8.49 3.63
CA TRP A 39 -4.05 9.18 4.80
C TRP A 39 -3.17 9.08 6.04
N LEU A 40 -3.33 10.07 6.92
CA LEU A 40 -2.75 10.08 8.26
C LEU A 40 -3.64 9.28 9.23
N HIS A 41 -3.03 8.75 10.28
CA HIS A 41 -3.78 8.25 11.42
C HIS A 41 -4.52 9.44 12.08
N PRO A 42 -5.81 9.29 12.44
CA PRO A 42 -6.60 10.38 13.03
C PRO A 42 -5.88 11.09 14.17
N GLU A 43 -5.99 12.41 14.19
CA GLU A 43 -5.46 13.28 15.26
C GLU A 43 -3.93 13.21 15.45
N THR A 44 -3.20 12.65 14.47
CA THR A 44 -1.74 12.57 14.49
C THR A 44 -1.14 13.04 13.16
N ASP A 45 0.18 13.12 13.12
CA ASP A 45 0.96 13.30 11.88
C ASP A 45 1.60 11.98 11.39
N TYR A 46 1.16 10.83 11.89
CA TYR A 46 1.65 9.53 11.43
C TYR A 46 0.96 9.13 10.13
N ILE A 47 1.74 8.79 9.12
CA ILE A 47 1.22 8.20 7.88
C ILE A 47 0.64 6.83 8.23
N ALA A 48 -0.68 6.68 8.12
CA ALA A 48 -1.33 5.39 8.26
C ALA A 48 -1.23 4.59 6.95
N SER A 49 -1.43 5.26 5.81
CA SER A 49 -1.25 4.61 4.51
C SER A 49 -0.73 5.57 3.46
N PHE A 50 0.16 5.07 2.61
CA PHE A 50 0.65 5.75 1.42
C PHE A 50 0.83 4.69 0.32
N PRO A 51 -0.06 4.67 -0.68
CA PRO A 51 -0.07 3.62 -1.69
C PRO A 51 1.28 3.36 -2.36
N PRO A 52 1.63 2.09 -2.61
CA PRO A 52 0.78 0.90 -2.42
C PRO A 52 0.83 0.27 -1.01
N LEU A 53 1.55 0.87 -0.06
CA LEU A 53 1.80 0.27 1.25
C LEU A 53 0.91 0.86 2.37
N ASN A 54 0.72 0.06 3.41
CA ASN A 54 0.08 0.46 4.65
C ASN A 54 1.11 0.44 5.79
N GLY A 55 1.00 1.43 6.68
CA GLY A 55 1.83 1.55 7.88
C GLY A 55 1.35 0.67 9.04
N LEU A 56 0.10 0.23 8.99
CA LEU A 56 -0.49 -0.73 9.93
C LEU A 56 -0.55 -2.12 9.29
N PRO A 57 -0.55 -3.19 10.09
CA PRO A 57 -0.80 -4.54 9.59
C PRO A 57 -2.15 -4.62 8.88
N THR A 58 -2.14 -5.16 7.66
CA THR A 58 -3.35 -5.54 6.90
C THR A 58 -3.32 -7.03 6.60
N GLN A 59 -4.41 -7.57 6.06
CA GLN A 59 -4.45 -8.95 5.57
C GLN A 59 -3.53 -9.21 4.37
N TYR A 60 -3.07 -8.16 3.66
CA TYR A 60 -2.23 -8.30 2.48
C TYR A 60 -0.75 -8.22 2.88
N ARG A 61 -0.21 -9.33 3.35
CA ARG A 61 1.17 -9.43 3.82
C ARG A 61 2.11 -9.52 2.64
N VAL A 62 3.10 -8.65 2.60
CA VAL A 62 4.09 -8.59 1.52
C VAL A 62 5.43 -9.08 2.02
N THR A 63 5.98 -10.05 1.29
CA THR A 63 7.29 -10.66 1.50
C THR A 63 8.18 -10.36 0.30
N VAL A 64 9.37 -9.81 0.56
CA VAL A 64 10.40 -9.54 -0.47
C VAL A 64 11.74 -10.00 0.08
N ARG A 65 12.57 -10.65 -0.75
CA ARG A 65 13.88 -11.21 -0.32
C ARG A 65 13.76 -12.16 0.89
N GLY A 66 12.64 -12.87 1.01
CA GLY A 66 12.39 -13.80 2.12
C GLY A 66 11.97 -13.14 3.44
N GLU A 67 11.85 -11.82 3.51
CA GLU A 67 11.41 -11.09 4.70
C GLU A 67 9.96 -10.59 4.52
N GLN A 68 9.05 -11.07 5.36
CA GLN A 68 7.70 -10.52 5.45
C GLN A 68 7.76 -9.28 6.34
N LYS A 69 7.84 -8.10 5.71
CA LYS A 69 8.03 -6.83 6.42
C LYS A 69 6.95 -5.80 6.12
N TRP A 70 6.35 -5.86 4.94
CA TRP A 70 5.44 -4.83 4.46
C TRP A 70 4.01 -5.34 4.40
N PHE A 71 3.07 -4.39 4.36
CA PHE A 71 1.66 -4.65 4.18
C PHE A 71 1.15 -3.77 3.04
N ALA A 72 0.33 -4.32 2.15
CA ALA A 72 -0.33 -3.53 1.13
C ALA A 72 -1.65 -2.93 1.67
N GLN A 73 -2.08 -1.79 1.16
CA GLN A 73 -3.33 -1.16 1.60
C GLN A 73 -4.57 -1.96 1.17
N CYS A 74 -4.62 -2.44 -0.07
CA CYS A 74 -5.72 -3.24 -0.58
C CYS A 74 -5.25 -4.33 -1.56
N GLY A 75 -6.15 -5.23 -1.96
CA GLY A 75 -5.81 -6.35 -2.85
C GLY A 75 -5.30 -5.91 -4.23
N PHE A 76 -5.78 -4.78 -4.75
CA PHE A 76 -5.30 -4.24 -6.03
C PHE A 76 -3.94 -3.58 -5.88
N GLU A 77 -3.74 -2.75 -4.86
CA GLU A 77 -2.45 -2.12 -4.61
C GLU A 77 -1.38 -3.13 -4.25
N ALA A 78 -1.75 -4.27 -3.63
CA ALA A 78 -0.83 -5.38 -3.39
C ALA A 78 -0.13 -5.83 -4.67
N THR A 79 -0.84 -5.85 -5.81
CA THR A 79 -0.23 -6.20 -7.11
C THR A 79 0.71 -5.13 -7.66
N SER A 80 0.60 -3.88 -7.20
CA SER A 80 1.50 -2.80 -7.61
C SER A 80 2.78 -2.72 -6.78
N VAL A 81 2.86 -3.41 -5.64
CA VAL A 81 4.04 -3.41 -4.76
C VAL A 81 5.29 -3.92 -5.47
N THR A 82 5.14 -4.81 -6.47
CA THR A 82 6.26 -5.28 -7.31
C THR A 82 7.10 -4.14 -7.90
N TRP A 83 6.51 -2.98 -8.20
CA TRP A 83 7.24 -1.84 -8.78
C TRP A 83 8.13 -1.12 -7.78
N LEU A 84 7.93 -1.33 -6.47
CA LEU A 84 8.80 -0.80 -5.42
C LEU A 84 10.10 -1.62 -5.27
N PHE A 85 10.15 -2.83 -5.83
CA PHE A 85 11.24 -3.78 -5.65
C PHE A 85 11.72 -4.35 -7.00
N PRO A 86 12.31 -3.52 -7.87
CA PRO A 86 12.74 -3.95 -9.20
C PRO A 86 13.72 -5.13 -9.12
N GLY A 87 13.52 -6.12 -9.99
CA GLY A 87 14.31 -7.35 -10.08
C GLY A 87 14.12 -8.34 -8.92
N HIS A 88 13.18 -8.08 -8.01
CA HIS A 88 12.92 -8.95 -6.87
C HIS A 88 11.53 -9.56 -6.94
N ARG A 89 11.44 -10.83 -6.57
CA ARG A 89 10.15 -11.48 -6.38
C ARG A 89 9.45 -10.87 -5.18
N VAL A 90 8.22 -10.44 -5.40
CA VAL A 90 7.29 -9.96 -4.37
C VAL A 90 6.22 -11.02 -4.20
N ARG A 91 6.12 -11.56 -2.99
CA ARG A 91 5.07 -12.51 -2.60
C ARG A 91 4.04 -11.77 -1.74
N ILE A 92 2.77 -11.97 -2.06
CA ILE A 92 1.63 -11.47 -1.31
C ILE A 92 0.88 -12.67 -0.76
N ASP A 93 0.74 -12.73 0.56
CA ASP A 93 -0.09 -13.71 1.27
C ASP A 93 -1.28 -13.02 1.91
N ALA A 94 -2.50 -13.52 1.65
CA ALA A 94 -3.74 -13.00 2.21
C ALA A 94 -4.75 -14.12 2.50
N ALA A 95 -5.84 -13.77 3.20
CA ALA A 95 -7.02 -14.62 3.28
C ALA A 95 -8.06 -14.17 2.25
N CYS A 96 -8.81 -15.12 1.69
CA CYS A 96 -10.00 -14.83 0.89
C CYS A 96 -11.01 -14.08 1.75
N LEU A 97 -11.51 -12.95 1.26
CA LEU A 97 -12.44 -12.12 2.01
C LEU A 97 -13.88 -12.66 2.04
N ASP A 98 -14.14 -13.74 1.28
CA ASP A 98 -15.42 -14.45 1.28
C ASP A 98 -15.36 -15.69 2.17
N CYS A 99 -14.48 -16.65 1.86
CA CYS A 99 -14.41 -17.94 2.57
C CYS A 99 -13.32 -18.03 3.66
N GLY A 100 -12.36 -17.11 3.71
CA GLY A 100 -11.25 -17.13 4.67
C GLY A 100 -10.05 -18.01 4.28
N ASP A 101 -10.14 -18.79 3.19
CA ASP A 101 -9.03 -19.64 2.75
C ASP A 101 -7.77 -18.85 2.37
N SER A 102 -6.61 -19.49 2.43
CA SER A 102 -5.34 -18.83 2.11
C SER A 102 -5.20 -18.56 0.62
N LEU A 103 -4.73 -17.36 0.28
CA LEU A 103 -4.42 -16.92 -1.08
C LEU A 103 -2.95 -16.47 -1.13
N THR A 104 -2.26 -16.84 -2.20
CA THR A 104 -0.90 -16.42 -2.51
C THR A 104 -0.84 -15.87 -3.93
N VAL A 105 -0.20 -14.71 -4.09
CA VAL A 105 0.20 -14.17 -5.38
C VAL A 105 1.69 -13.88 -5.35
N GLU A 106 2.43 -14.30 -6.37
CA GLU A 106 3.82 -13.89 -6.55
C GLU A 106 3.99 -13.12 -7.85
N MET A 107 4.79 -12.07 -7.77
CA MET A 107 5.05 -11.15 -8.86
C MET A 107 6.54 -10.90 -9.05
N LEU A 108 6.92 -10.65 -10.29
CA LEU A 108 8.25 -10.18 -10.67
C LEU A 108 8.10 -9.12 -11.76
N ASP A 109 8.58 -7.91 -11.49
CA ASP A 109 8.60 -6.77 -12.41
C ASP A 109 7.25 -6.56 -13.14
N GLY A 110 6.17 -6.53 -12.36
CA GLY A 110 4.82 -6.26 -12.88
C GLY A 110 4.10 -7.49 -13.46
N ARG A 111 4.72 -8.67 -13.46
CA ARG A 111 4.11 -9.90 -14.00
C ARG A 111 3.76 -10.86 -12.87
N LEU A 112 2.57 -11.44 -12.93
CA LEU A 112 2.18 -12.58 -12.09
C LEU A 112 3.03 -13.80 -12.51
N THR A 113 3.75 -14.38 -11.56
CA THR A 113 4.55 -15.59 -11.77
C THR A 113 3.96 -16.81 -11.06
N TRP A 114 3.12 -16.58 -10.04
CA TRP A 114 2.41 -17.63 -9.32
C TRP A 114 1.11 -17.07 -8.75
N VAL A 115 0.05 -17.88 -8.77
CA VAL A 115 -1.25 -17.55 -8.17
C VAL A 115 -1.82 -18.85 -7.61
N ASP A 116 -2.12 -18.86 -6.32
CA ASP A 116 -2.70 -20.02 -5.63
C ASP A 116 -3.80 -19.57 -4.65
N PRO A 117 -5.02 -20.10 -4.75
CA PRO A 117 -5.50 -20.98 -5.82
C PRO A 117 -5.50 -20.26 -7.19
N PRO A 118 -5.43 -20.97 -8.32
CA PRO A 118 -5.47 -20.35 -9.65
C PRO A 118 -6.79 -19.61 -9.95
N THR A 119 -7.80 -19.80 -9.10
CA THR A 119 -9.11 -19.16 -9.16
C THR A 119 -9.20 -17.84 -8.39
N VAL A 120 -8.08 -17.30 -7.87
CA VAL A 120 -8.05 -15.97 -7.24
C VAL A 120 -8.63 -14.93 -8.18
N VAL A 121 -9.55 -14.11 -7.67
CA VAL A 121 -10.14 -12.97 -8.37
C VAL A 121 -10.01 -11.70 -7.54
N GLY A 122 -9.78 -10.57 -8.22
CA GLY A 122 -9.88 -9.25 -7.61
C GLY A 122 -11.31 -8.75 -7.65
N HIS A 123 -11.82 -8.25 -6.53
CA HIS A 123 -13.18 -7.68 -6.44
C HIS A 123 -13.17 -6.19 -6.09
N LEU A 124 -13.96 -5.40 -6.80
CA LEU A 124 -14.17 -3.97 -6.55
C LEU A 124 -15.66 -3.69 -6.46
N ASN A 125 -16.11 -3.16 -5.31
CA ASN A 125 -17.50 -2.74 -5.13
C ASN A 125 -17.87 -1.51 -5.95
N TYR A 126 -16.90 -0.66 -6.26
CA TYR A 126 -17.06 0.57 -7.04
C TYR A 126 -15.97 0.61 -8.11
N GLY A 127 -16.34 0.87 -9.36
CA GLY A 127 -15.40 0.87 -10.48
C GLY A 127 -14.26 1.90 -10.36
N PHE A 128 -13.25 1.82 -11.23
CA PHE A 128 -12.17 2.81 -11.33
C PHE A 128 -12.54 3.97 -12.27
N GLY A 129 -12.14 5.18 -11.92
CA GLY A 129 -12.29 6.36 -12.79
C GLY A 129 -13.76 6.63 -13.17
N PRO A 130 -14.09 6.79 -14.47
CA PRO A 130 -15.47 7.05 -14.92
C PRO A 130 -16.49 5.96 -14.56
N SER A 131 -16.02 4.74 -14.27
CA SER A 131 -16.88 3.60 -13.88
C SER A 131 -17.26 3.58 -12.40
N ARG A 132 -16.76 4.53 -11.61
CA ARG A 132 -16.97 4.59 -10.15
C ARG A 132 -18.41 4.94 -9.75
N GLY A 133 -19.24 5.40 -10.70
CA GLY A 133 -20.53 6.03 -10.40
C GLY A 133 -20.35 7.26 -9.51
N ARG A 134 -21.46 7.89 -9.09
CA ARG A 134 -21.43 8.87 -7.99
C ARG A 134 -21.52 8.10 -6.68
N PRO A 135 -20.52 8.14 -5.79
CA PRO A 135 -20.64 7.51 -4.48
C PRO A 135 -21.80 8.17 -3.71
N PRO A 136 -22.65 7.42 -3.00
CA PRO A 136 -23.77 8.01 -2.24
C PRO A 136 -23.34 8.93 -1.09
N PHE A 137 -22.03 8.97 -0.78
CA PHE A 137 -21.43 9.77 0.27
C PHE A 137 -20.54 10.92 -0.28
N LEU A 138 -20.59 11.20 -1.59
CA LEU A 138 -19.94 12.34 -2.25
C LEU A 138 -20.91 13.10 -3.16
#